data_AF-A0A9W6DUD6-F1
#
_entry.id   AF-A0A9W6DUD6-F1
#
_cell.length_a   1.000
_cell.length_b   1.000
_cell.length_c   1.000
_cell.angle_alpha   90.00
_cell.angle_beta   90.00
_cell.angle_gamma   90.00
#
_symmetry.space_group_name_H-M   'P 1'
#
loop_
_entity.id
_entity.type
_entity.pdbx_description
1 polymer ?
#
loop_
_entity_poly.entity_id
_entity_poly.type
_entity_poly.pdbx_seq_one_letter_code
_entity_poly.pdbx_strand_id
1 'polypeptide(L)'
;MKKRVSGLERYTNEGDRKIAEEYSYHEVVPGWTEDPKAFEDYFQPGTMEWYQARKYGLTDVSIVLIATGNSGHMGFIITSNGRYYIGDLMVDEIEEITKPATWPEILAVLEEGERGLKTKELKPVELPEEENLPVVKLFEGDGLFIPFATNSTG
;
A
#
# COMPACT_ATOMS: atom_id res chain seq x y z
N MET A 1 24.10 -14.87 16.26
CA MET A 1 23.87 -13.51 15.74
C MET A 1 24.01 -13.58 14.21
N LYS A 2 22.90 -13.73 13.47
CA LYS A 2 22.95 -13.77 11.99
C LYS A 2 23.08 -12.33 11.50
N LYS A 3 24.11 -12.03 10.70
CA LYS A 3 24.22 -10.75 9.99
C LYS A 3 22.99 -10.62 9.09
N ARG A 4 22.22 -9.53 9.23
CA ARG A 4 21.19 -9.17 8.27
C ARG A 4 21.91 -8.80 6.98
N VAL A 5 21.62 -9.54 5.92
CA VAL A 5 22.15 -9.25 4.58
C VAL A 5 21.27 -8.15 4.02
N SER A 6 21.82 -6.95 3.79
CA SER A 6 21.10 -5.85 3.15
C SER A 6 20.73 -6.26 1.72
N GLY A 7 19.49 -6.00 1.29
CA GLY A 7 19.02 -6.28 -0.08
C GLY A 7 19.85 -5.64 -1.20
N LEU A 8 20.77 -4.73 -0.83
CA LEU A 8 21.76 -4.05 -1.64
C LEU A 8 22.86 -4.94 -2.24
N GLU A 9 23.09 -6.15 -1.70
CA GLU A 9 24.09 -7.09 -2.26
C GLU A 9 23.69 -7.65 -3.64
N ARG A 10 22.45 -7.40 -4.08
CA ARG A 10 21.92 -7.83 -5.38
C ARG A 10 22.36 -6.91 -6.54
N TYR A 11 22.89 -5.73 -6.24
CA TYR A 11 23.32 -4.74 -7.24
C TYR A 11 24.83 -4.78 -7.40
N THR A 12 25.29 -5.30 -8.55
CA THR A 12 26.71 -5.45 -8.87
C THR A 12 27.35 -4.17 -9.44
N ASN A 13 26.53 -3.23 -9.89
CA ASN A 13 26.95 -1.92 -10.38
C ASN A 13 26.78 -0.85 -9.28
N GLU A 14 27.80 -0.02 -9.07
CA GLU A 14 27.80 1.07 -8.09
C GLU A 14 26.72 2.12 -8.38
N GLY A 15 26.35 2.34 -9.66
CA GLY A 15 25.25 3.22 -10.04
C GLY A 15 23.89 2.70 -9.57
N ASP A 16 23.61 1.42 -9.82
CA ASP A 16 22.37 0.77 -9.37
C ASP A 16 22.30 0.68 -7.85
N ARG A 17 23.45 0.48 -7.19
CA ARG A 17 23.55 0.51 -5.73
C ARG A 17 23.24 1.89 -5.16
N LYS A 18 23.73 2.98 -5.79
CA LYS A 18 23.42 4.35 -5.36
C LYS A 18 21.94 4.68 -5.56
N ILE A 19 21.33 4.27 -6.67
CA ILE A 19 19.88 4.42 -6.89
C ILE A 19 19.11 3.59 -5.86
N ALA A 20 19.51 2.35 -5.60
CA ALA A 20 18.89 1.53 -4.58
C ALA A 20 19.07 2.13 -3.17
N GLU A 21 20.22 2.73 -2.84
CA GLU A 21 20.44 3.43 -1.56
C GLU A 21 19.60 4.72 -1.47
N GLU A 22 19.44 5.45 -2.57
CA GLU A 22 18.70 6.71 -2.64
C GLU A 22 17.18 6.52 -2.56
N TYR A 23 16.66 5.45 -3.17
CA TYR A 23 15.23 5.13 -3.22
C TYR A 23 14.83 3.97 -2.29
N SER A 24 15.74 3.43 -1.49
CA SER A 24 15.40 2.43 -0.47
C SER A 24 14.82 3.12 0.75
N TYR A 25 13.63 2.69 1.13
CA TYR A 25 13.06 3.02 2.42
C TYR A 25 13.76 2.27 3.55
N HIS A 26 13.71 2.82 4.76
CA HIS A 26 14.13 2.11 5.95
C HIS A 26 13.11 1.00 6.27
N GLU A 27 13.53 -0.26 6.15
CA GLU A 27 12.69 -1.40 6.52
C GLU A 27 12.67 -1.62 8.04
N VAL A 28 11.48 -1.65 8.64
CA VAL A 28 11.29 -1.97 10.07
C VAL A 28 11.15 -3.46 10.32
N VAL A 29 10.56 -4.17 9.36
CA VAL A 29 10.53 -5.63 9.26
C VAL A 29 10.81 -6.01 7.79
N PRO A 30 11.27 -7.24 7.49
CA PRO A 30 11.72 -7.59 6.15
C PRO A 30 10.67 -7.28 5.07
N GLY A 31 11.02 -6.40 4.13
CA GLY A 31 10.13 -6.02 3.04
C GLY A 31 9.07 -4.97 3.38
N TRP A 32 9.03 -4.41 4.59
CA TRP A 32 8.02 -3.44 5.01
C TRP A 32 8.63 -2.18 5.63
N THR A 33 8.06 -1.02 5.36
CA THR A 33 8.53 0.28 5.87
C THR A 33 7.43 1.06 6.58
N GLU A 34 7.85 1.84 7.58
CA GLU A 34 7.03 2.86 8.26
C GLU A 34 7.39 4.30 7.83
N ASP A 35 8.27 4.46 6.82
CA ASP A 35 8.72 5.78 6.36
C ASP A 35 7.54 6.59 5.81
N PRO A 36 7.21 7.76 6.40
CA PRO A 36 6.10 8.58 5.96
C PRO A 36 6.13 8.94 4.48
N LYS A 37 7.33 9.07 3.88
CA LYS A 37 7.47 9.37 2.45
C LYS A 37 6.90 8.27 1.56
N ALA A 38 6.89 7.03 2.03
CA ALA A 38 6.31 5.91 1.30
C ALA A 38 4.77 5.95 1.26
N PHE A 39 4.15 6.84 2.04
CA PHE A 39 2.71 6.88 2.28
C PHE A 39 2.01 8.11 1.70
N GLU A 40 2.75 9.16 1.30
CA GLU A 40 2.22 10.51 1.07
C GLU A 40 1.05 10.55 0.08
N ASP A 41 1.05 9.65 -0.90
CA ASP A 41 0.05 9.62 -1.97
C ASP A 41 -1.11 8.62 -1.73
N TYR A 42 -1.08 7.84 -0.65
CA TYR A 42 -2.05 6.78 -0.38
C TYR A 42 -3.08 7.16 0.69
N PHE A 43 -4.30 6.63 0.55
CA PHE A 43 -5.42 6.82 1.49
C PHE A 43 -5.82 8.29 1.74
N GLN A 44 -5.36 9.22 0.89
CA GLN A 44 -5.79 10.62 0.93
C GLN A 44 -7.21 10.74 0.35
N PRO A 45 -8.03 11.70 0.82
CA PRO A 45 -9.36 11.91 0.26
C PRO A 45 -9.35 12.06 -1.26
N GLY A 46 -10.13 11.21 -1.94
CA GLY A 46 -10.21 11.17 -3.41
C GLY A 46 -9.27 10.17 -4.09
N THR A 47 -8.36 9.51 -3.36
CA THR A 47 -7.54 8.41 -3.90
C THR A 47 -8.34 7.11 -3.99
N MET A 48 -7.91 6.16 -4.82
CA MET A 48 -8.60 4.87 -5.00
C MET A 48 -8.65 4.08 -3.69
N GLU A 49 -7.56 4.07 -2.96
CA GLU A 49 -7.37 3.42 -1.67
C GLU A 49 -8.28 4.02 -0.59
N TRP A 50 -8.53 5.33 -0.67
CA TRP A 50 -9.50 6.00 0.20
C TRP A 50 -10.93 5.51 -0.07
N TYR A 51 -11.32 5.35 -1.34
CA TYR A 51 -12.63 4.77 -1.69
C TYR A 51 -12.71 3.29 -1.28
N GLN A 52 -11.64 2.53 -1.49
CA GLN A 52 -11.52 1.13 -1.07
C GLN A 52 -11.77 0.98 0.44
N ALA A 53 -11.11 1.78 1.28
CA ALA A 53 -11.32 1.72 2.72
C ALA A 53 -12.77 2.02 3.12
N ARG A 54 -13.40 3.00 2.46
CA ARG A 54 -14.79 3.39 2.72
C ARG A 54 -15.79 2.32 2.33
N LYS A 55 -15.55 1.55 1.26
CA LYS A 55 -16.36 0.38 0.87
C LYS A 55 -16.54 -0.59 2.04
N TYR A 56 -15.59 -0.64 2.97
CA TYR A 56 -15.64 -1.49 4.17
C TYR A 56 -16.03 -0.73 5.46
N GLY A 57 -16.51 0.51 5.34
CA GLY A 57 -16.94 1.34 6.47
C GLY A 57 -15.79 2.00 7.24
N LEU A 58 -14.58 2.01 6.69
CA LEU A 58 -13.41 2.64 7.30
C LEU A 58 -13.33 4.11 6.84
N THR A 59 -13.44 5.06 7.78
CA THR A 59 -13.57 6.50 7.47
C THR A 59 -12.48 7.38 8.08
N ASP A 60 -11.86 6.93 9.17
CA ASP A 60 -10.72 7.60 9.82
C ASP A 60 -9.52 6.67 9.71
N VAL A 61 -8.90 6.68 8.53
CA VAL A 61 -7.92 5.68 8.10
C VAL A 61 -6.55 6.31 8.06
N SER A 62 -5.55 5.64 8.61
CA SER A 62 -4.15 6.03 8.48
C SER A 62 -3.32 4.80 8.13
N ILE A 63 -2.51 4.90 7.09
CA ILE A 63 -1.52 3.87 6.78
C ILE A 63 -0.42 3.89 7.84
N VAL A 64 -0.05 2.70 8.32
CA VAL A 64 0.99 2.51 9.34
C VAL A 64 2.16 1.70 8.82
N LEU A 65 1.97 0.95 7.74
CA LEU A 65 3.01 0.14 7.13
C LEU A 65 2.68 -0.13 5.66
N ILE A 66 3.70 -0.11 4.80
CA ILE A 66 3.57 -0.47 3.39
C ILE A 66 4.71 -1.39 2.98
N ALA A 67 4.40 -2.31 2.07
CA ALA A 67 5.39 -3.18 1.48
C ALA A 67 6.33 -2.35 0.59
N THR A 68 7.63 -2.58 0.76
CA THR A 68 8.68 -2.02 -0.08
C THR A 68 8.82 -2.82 -1.38
N GLY A 69 9.46 -2.28 -2.41
CA GLY A 69 9.74 -3.01 -3.65
C GLY A 69 10.55 -4.31 -3.45
N ASN A 70 11.20 -4.49 -2.30
CA ASN A 70 11.93 -5.72 -1.96
C ASN A 70 11.01 -6.91 -1.64
N SER A 71 9.76 -6.66 -1.25
CA SER A 71 8.79 -7.70 -0.85
C SER A 71 8.23 -8.49 -2.04
N GLY A 72 8.26 -7.89 -3.25
CA GLY A 72 7.64 -8.44 -4.45
C GLY A 72 6.10 -8.42 -4.48
N HIS A 73 5.44 -7.75 -3.53
CA HIS A 73 3.99 -7.55 -3.49
C HIS A 73 3.63 -6.15 -2.95
N MET A 74 2.39 -5.68 -3.15
CA MET A 74 1.99 -4.30 -2.83
C MET A 74 1.08 -4.25 -1.59
N GLY A 75 1.49 -4.94 -0.53
CA GLY A 75 0.74 -5.00 0.73
C GLY A 75 0.76 -3.68 1.50
N PHE A 76 -0.29 -3.42 2.28
CA PHE A 76 -0.37 -2.32 3.23
C PHE A 76 -1.03 -2.76 4.54
N ILE A 77 -0.72 -2.03 5.61
CA ILE A 77 -1.48 -2.07 6.86
C ILE A 77 -1.97 -0.67 7.20
N ILE A 78 -3.27 -0.55 7.45
CA ILE A 78 -3.93 0.67 7.91
C ILE A 78 -4.46 0.49 9.33
N THR A 79 -4.63 1.60 10.05
CA THR A 79 -5.38 1.66 11.29
C THR A 79 -6.63 2.51 11.14
N SER A 80 -7.70 2.09 11.81
CA SER A 80 -8.91 2.89 11.97
C SER A 80 -9.59 2.52 13.28
N ASN A 81 -10.03 3.53 14.05
CA ASN A 81 -10.71 3.35 15.34
C ASN A 81 -9.98 2.39 16.31
N GLY A 82 -8.64 2.43 16.32
CA GLY A 82 -7.80 1.61 17.20
C GLY A 82 -7.67 0.13 16.78
N ARG A 83 -8.14 -0.24 15.59
CA ARG A 83 -7.95 -1.57 14.98
C ARG A 83 -6.98 -1.49 13.82
N TYR A 84 -6.48 -2.65 13.40
CA TYR A 84 -5.55 -2.78 12.28
C TYR A 84 -6.16 -3.64 11.18
N TYR A 85 -5.83 -3.29 9.94
CA TYR A 85 -6.34 -3.96 8.77
C TYR A 85 -5.23 -4.15 7.76
N ILE A 86 -5.21 -5.29 7.09
CA ILE A 86 -4.26 -5.62 6.04
C ILE A 86 -4.98 -5.66 4.69
N GLY A 87 -4.30 -5.23 3.64
CA GLY A 87 -4.77 -5.32 2.27
C GLY A 87 -3.61 -5.29 1.28
N ASP A 88 -3.94 -5.32 0.00
CA ASP A 88 -2.99 -5.21 -1.10
C ASP A 88 -3.49 -4.14 -2.08
N LEU A 89 -2.61 -3.24 -2.53
CA LEU A 89 -2.98 -2.14 -3.44
C LEU A 89 -3.48 -2.64 -4.81
N MET A 90 -3.18 -3.88 -5.18
CA MET A 90 -3.61 -4.49 -6.45
C MET A 90 -4.93 -5.26 -6.32
N VAL A 91 -5.46 -5.46 -5.11
CA VAL A 91 -6.67 -6.24 -4.84
C VAL A 91 -7.67 -5.40 -4.07
N ASP A 92 -8.93 -5.38 -4.50
CA ASP A 92 -10.00 -4.62 -3.85
C ASP A 92 -10.54 -5.32 -2.58
N GLU A 93 -9.63 -5.75 -1.69
CA GLU A 93 -9.91 -6.50 -0.47
C GLU A 93 -9.12 -5.93 0.73
N ILE A 94 -9.84 -5.74 1.85
CA ILE A 94 -9.26 -5.34 3.14
C ILE A 94 -9.81 -6.28 4.21
N GLU A 95 -8.93 -6.79 5.05
CA GLU A 95 -9.26 -7.70 6.15
C GLU A 95 -8.88 -7.09 7.50
N GLU A 96 -9.70 -7.32 8.53
CA GLU A 96 -9.36 -6.94 9.91
C GLU A 96 -8.34 -7.91 10.49
N ILE A 97 -7.23 -7.40 11.02
CA ILE A 97 -6.28 -8.18 11.80
C ILE A 97 -6.90 -8.39 13.19
N THR A 98 -7.35 -9.62 13.45
CA THR A 98 -8.00 -10.00 14.72
C THR A 98 -7.00 -10.46 15.77
N LYS A 99 -5.87 -11.05 15.35
CA LYS A 99 -4.73 -11.38 16.23
C LYS A 99 -3.40 -11.31 15.48
N PRO A 100 -2.34 -10.77 16.12
CA PRO A 100 -2.38 -10.05 17.40
C PRO A 100 -3.07 -8.68 17.26
N ALA A 101 -3.47 -8.08 18.39
CA ALA A 101 -4.28 -6.85 18.38
C ALA A 101 -3.46 -5.57 18.61
N THR A 102 -2.21 -5.70 19.03
CA THR A 102 -1.33 -4.55 19.31
C THR A 102 -0.27 -4.40 18.23
N TRP A 103 0.13 -3.16 17.94
CA TRP A 103 1.11 -2.87 16.89
C TRP A 103 2.46 -3.59 17.08
N PRO A 104 3.08 -3.60 18.27
CA PRO A 104 4.36 -4.28 18.46
C PRO A 104 4.27 -5.80 18.22
N GLU A 105 3.15 -6.42 18.60
CA GLU A 105 2.94 -7.85 18.35
C GLU A 105 2.68 -8.13 16.87
N ILE A 106 1.98 -7.24 16.15
CA ILE A 106 1.77 -7.34 14.70
C ILE A 106 3.13 -7.30 13.99
N LEU A 107 3.99 -6.34 14.33
CA LEU A 107 5.35 -6.25 13.77
C LEU A 107 6.15 -7.53 14.05
N ALA A 108 6.10 -8.05 15.27
CA ALA A 108 6.80 -9.29 15.63
C ALA A 108 6.34 -10.50 14.78
N VAL A 109 5.05 -10.58 14.43
CA VAL A 109 4.54 -11.61 13.52
C VAL A 109 5.01 -11.36 12.09
N LEU A 110 5.00 -10.11 11.63
CA LEU A 110 5.45 -9.75 10.28
C LEU A 110 6.95 -9.99 10.05
N GLU A 111 7.78 -9.99 11.11
CA GLU A 111 9.18 -10.42 11.00
C GLU A 111 9.32 -11.86 10.45
N GLU A 112 8.33 -12.72 10.73
CA GLU A 112 8.27 -14.10 10.22
C GLU A 112 7.42 -14.23 8.94
N GLY A 113 6.69 -13.17 8.58
CA GLY A 113 5.83 -13.07 7.41
C GLY A 113 4.33 -12.96 7.73
N GLU A 114 3.56 -12.41 6.78
CA GLU A 114 2.14 -12.06 6.96
C GLU A 114 1.23 -13.25 7.29
N ARG A 115 1.59 -14.47 6.86
CA ARG A 115 0.78 -15.69 7.11
C ARG A 115 0.57 -15.99 8.58
N GLY A 116 1.36 -15.40 9.48
CA GLY A 116 1.15 -15.53 10.92
C GLY A 116 -0.01 -14.68 11.46
N LEU A 117 -0.49 -13.68 10.71
CA LEU A 117 -1.61 -12.85 11.09
C LEU A 117 -2.92 -13.64 11.00
N LYS A 118 -3.79 -13.47 12.00
CA LYS A 118 -5.16 -13.96 11.94
C LYS A 118 -6.06 -12.84 11.49
N THR A 119 -6.63 -13.00 10.31
CA THR A 119 -7.49 -11.99 9.70
C THR A 119 -8.94 -12.41 9.69
N LYS A 120 -9.81 -11.44 9.40
CA LYS A 120 -11.24 -11.65 9.16
C LYS A 120 -11.67 -10.76 8.01
N GLU A 121 -12.29 -11.36 7.01
CA GLU A 121 -12.91 -10.63 5.90
C GLU A 121 -13.93 -9.61 6.40
N LEU A 122 -13.87 -8.42 5.79
CA LEU A 122 -14.85 -7.37 5.99
C LEU A 122 -15.98 -7.52 4.98
N LYS A 123 -17.21 -7.21 5.41
CA LYS A 123 -18.34 -7.11 4.50
C LYS A 123 -18.40 -5.68 3.94
N PRO A 124 -18.59 -5.51 2.63
CA PRO A 124 -18.87 -4.20 2.08
C PRO A 124 -20.10 -3.57 2.72
N VAL A 125 -20.10 -2.25 2.85
CA VAL A 125 -21.21 -1.45 3.35
C VAL A 125 -21.80 -0.61 2.21
N GLU A 126 -23.09 -0.29 2.32
CA GLU A 126 -23.71 0.68 1.43
C GLU A 126 -23.12 2.07 1.71
N LEU A 127 -22.57 2.71 0.69
CA LEU A 127 -22.08 4.08 0.77
C LEU A 127 -23.23 5.05 0.45
N PRO A 128 -23.35 6.18 1.17
CA PRO A 128 -24.32 7.21 0.82
C PRO A 128 -24.02 7.77 -0.58
N GLU A 129 -25.08 8.12 -1.33
CA GLU A 129 -24.97 8.62 -2.70
C GLU A 129 -24.00 9.83 -2.79
N GLU A 130 -23.20 9.81 -3.85
CA GLU A 130 -21.91 10.49 -4.00
C GLU A 130 -21.99 12.02 -4.23
N GLU A 131 -22.96 12.74 -3.65
CA GLU A 131 -23.15 14.16 -3.99
C GLU A 131 -22.02 15.10 -3.51
N ASN A 132 -21.11 14.64 -2.65
CA ASN A 132 -20.04 15.49 -2.08
C ASN A 132 -18.67 14.80 -1.96
N LEU A 133 -18.39 13.77 -2.74
CA LEU A 133 -17.07 13.12 -2.66
C LEU A 133 -16.02 13.93 -3.42
N PRO A 134 -14.80 14.09 -2.87
CA PRO A 134 -13.73 14.77 -3.57
C PRO A 134 -13.44 14.03 -4.88
N VAL A 135 -13.51 14.78 -6.00
CA VAL A 135 -13.20 14.27 -7.34
C VAL A 135 -11.84 13.58 -7.30
N VAL A 136 -11.79 12.35 -7.81
CA VAL A 136 -10.53 11.60 -7.95
C VAL A 136 -9.55 12.48 -8.72
N LYS A 137 -8.47 12.91 -8.07
CA LYS A 137 -7.29 13.38 -8.81
C LYS A 137 -6.68 12.15 -9.43
N LEU A 138 -7.20 11.74 -10.60
CA LEU A 138 -6.46 10.87 -11.49
C LEU A 138 -5.17 11.64 -11.78
N PHE A 139 -4.04 11.16 -11.28
CA PHE A 139 -2.75 11.52 -11.86
C PHE A 139 -2.74 10.90 -13.26
N GLU A 140 -3.48 11.51 -14.19
CA GLU A 140 -3.25 11.34 -15.60
C GLU A 140 -1.85 11.88 -15.83
N GLY A 141 -0.88 10.98 -15.90
CA GLY A 141 0.37 11.29 -16.59
C GLY A 141 -0.02 11.87 -17.94
N ASP A 142 0.35 13.13 -18.15
CA ASP A 142 0.11 13.97 -19.32
C ASP A 142 -0.59 13.26 -20.49
N GLY A 143 -1.89 13.51 -20.62
CA GLY A 143 -2.84 12.93 -21.57
C GLY A 143 -2.30 12.72 -23.00
N LEU A 144 -1.62 11.60 -23.21
CA LEU A 144 -1.22 11.09 -24.53
C LEU A 144 -2.27 10.09 -25.03
N PHE A 145 -3.53 10.56 -25.14
CA PHE A 145 -4.48 9.91 -26.03
C PHE A 145 -4.17 10.40 -27.46
N ILE A 146 -3.39 9.62 -28.21
CA ILE A 146 -3.24 9.83 -29.66
C ILE A 146 -4.40 9.07 -30.34
N PRO A 147 -5.47 9.74 -30.82
CA PRO A 147 -6.42 9.05 -31.68
C PRO A 147 -5.70 8.69 -32.99
N PHE A 148 -5.68 7.40 -33.32
CA PHE A 148 -5.30 6.94 -34.66
C PHE A 148 -6.24 7.60 -35.68
N ALA A 149 -5.72 8.54 -36.47
CA ALA A 149 -6.43 9.04 -37.63
C ALA A 149 -6.58 7.91 -38.65
N THR A 150 -7.78 7.36 -38.80
CA THR A 150 -8.12 6.55 -39.97
C THR A 150 -8.24 7.49 -41.16
N ASN A 151 -7.18 7.60 -41.96
CA ASN A 151 -7.29 8.21 -43.28
C ASN A 151 -8.23 7.34 -44.13
N SER A 152 -9.49 7.75 -44.24
CA SER A 152 -10.36 7.33 -45.32
C SER A 152 -9.94 8.08 -46.59
N THR A 153 -9.06 7.49 -47.39
CA THR A 153 -8.93 7.86 -48.81
C THR A 153 -10.11 7.25 -49.55
N GLY A 154 -10.88 8.13 -50.21
CA GLY A 154 -11.88 7.75 -51.21
C GLY A 154 -11.29 7.36 -52.55
#